data_AF-A0A8T3RJ50-F1
#
_entry.id   AF-A0A8T3RJ50-F1
#
_cell.length_a   1.000
_cell.length_b   1.000
_cell.length_c   1.000
_cell.angle_alpha   90.00
_cell.angle_beta   90.00
_cell.angle_gamma   90.00
#
_symmetry.space_group_name_H-M   'P 1'
#
loop_
_entity.id
_entity.type
_entity.pdbx_description
1 polymer ?
#
loop_
_entity_poly.entity_id
_entity_poly.type
_entity_poly.pdbx_seq_one_letter_code
_entity_poly.pdbx_strand_id
1 'polypeptide(L)'
;MTFHRKRVCIVGGGISGLGAAWALSHHPDRFDFELWEKNPRIGGNAVTVEIPQDDGSKIPVDISVTAYIPTVYHHYVILLA
;
A
#
# COMPACT_ATOMS: atom_id res chain seq x y z
N MET A 1 -7.80 -29.94 -17.46
CA MET A 1 -7.57 -29.76 -16.01
C MET A 1 -7.90 -28.32 -15.67
N THR A 2 -8.91 -28.07 -14.85
CA THR A 2 -9.19 -26.73 -14.32
C THR A 2 -8.14 -26.41 -13.27
N PHE A 3 -7.20 -25.51 -13.58
CA PHE A 3 -6.27 -25.01 -12.58
C PHE A 3 -7.07 -24.14 -11.59
N HIS A 4 -7.19 -24.60 -10.35
CA HIS A 4 -7.79 -23.79 -9.30
C HIS A 4 -6.81 -22.70 -8.87
N ARG A 5 -7.27 -21.44 -8.92
CA ARG A 5 -6.53 -20.28 -8.41
C ARG A 5 -6.16 -20.51 -6.95
N LYS A 6 -4.92 -20.19 -6.58
CA LYS A 6 -4.48 -20.24 -5.18
C LYS A 6 -5.15 -19.10 -4.42
N ARG A 7 -5.88 -19.45 -3.35
CA ARG A 7 -6.49 -18.48 -2.45
C ARG A 7 -5.47 -17.98 -1.44
N VAL A 8 -5.38 -16.66 -1.26
CA VAL A 8 -4.41 -16.01 -0.37
C VAL A 8 -5.12 -14.98 0.51
N CYS A 9 -4.87 -15.02 1.82
CA CYS A 9 -5.28 -13.95 2.74
C CYS A 9 -4.04 -13.15 3.12
N ILE A 10 -4.08 -11.84 2.86
CA ILE A 10 -3.06 -10.87 3.25
C ILE A 10 -3.54 -10.17 4.52
N VAL A 11 -2.83 -10.33 5.62
CA VAL A 11 -3.16 -9.70 6.90
C VAL A 11 -2.28 -8.47 7.11
N GLY A 12 -2.89 -7.29 7.13
CA GLY A 12 -2.26 -5.99 7.25
C GLY A 12 -2.21 -5.22 5.92
N GLY A 13 -2.77 -4.02 5.91
CA GLY A 13 -2.85 -3.09 4.79
C GLY A 13 -1.74 -2.02 4.77
N GLY A 14 -0.59 -2.31 5.38
CA GLY A 14 0.61 -1.47 5.24
C GLY A 14 1.30 -1.65 3.89
N ILE A 15 2.42 -0.94 3.68
CA ILE A 15 3.18 -0.99 2.40
C ILE A 15 3.59 -2.42 1.99
N SER A 16 3.92 -3.28 2.94
CA SER A 16 4.27 -4.68 2.66
C SER A 16 3.07 -5.49 2.16
N GLY A 17 1.91 -5.36 2.81
CA GLY A 17 0.69 -6.07 2.43
C GLY A 17 0.10 -5.55 1.12
N LEU A 18 0.07 -4.22 0.93
CA LEU A 18 -0.34 -3.61 -0.33
C LEU A 18 0.61 -3.96 -1.47
N GLY A 19 1.93 -4.00 -1.22
CA GLY A 19 2.91 -4.45 -2.20
C GLY A 19 2.73 -5.91 -2.59
N ALA A 20 2.41 -6.78 -1.63
CA ALA A 20 2.06 -8.17 -1.90
C ALA A 20 0.76 -8.27 -2.73
N ALA A 21 -0.29 -7.52 -2.37
CA ALA A 21 -1.55 -7.48 -3.10
C ALA A 21 -1.35 -7.01 -4.56
N TRP A 22 -0.57 -5.95 -4.75
CA TRP A 22 -0.19 -5.44 -6.07
C TRP A 22 0.56 -6.50 -6.88
N ALA A 23 1.54 -7.19 -6.29
CA ALA A 23 2.27 -8.25 -7.01
C ALA A 23 1.34 -9.41 -7.41
N LEU A 24 0.43 -9.84 -6.53
CA LEU A 24 -0.53 -10.91 -6.83
C LEU A 24 -1.56 -10.49 -7.89
N SER A 25 -1.96 -9.21 -7.93
CA SER A 25 -2.95 -8.72 -8.89
C SER A 25 -2.47 -8.78 -10.35
N HIS A 26 -1.15 -8.90 -10.59
CA HIS A 26 -0.59 -9.11 -11.93
C HIS A 26 -0.77 -10.54 -12.46
N HIS A 27 -1.25 -11.47 -11.62
CA HIS A 27 -1.43 -12.87 -11.97
C HIS A 27 -2.84 -13.37 -11.59
N PRO A 28 -3.92 -12.73 -12.10
CA PRO A 28 -5.30 -13.04 -11.72
C PRO A 28 -5.75 -14.44 -12.18
N ASP A 29 -5.05 -15.03 -13.15
CA ASP A 29 -5.22 -16.41 -13.62
C ASP A 29 -4.69 -17.44 -12.60
N ARG A 30 -3.80 -17.02 -11.69
CA ARG A 30 -3.13 -17.89 -10.72
C ARG A 30 -3.59 -17.68 -9.28
N PHE A 31 -4.03 -16.47 -8.94
CA PHE A 31 -4.33 -16.11 -7.56
C PHE A 31 -5.73 -15.49 -7.40
N ASP A 32 -6.31 -15.73 -6.24
CA ASP A 32 -7.52 -15.11 -5.73
C ASP A 32 -7.21 -14.65 -4.31
N PHE A 33 -7.24 -13.34 -4.02
CA PHE A 33 -6.76 -12.83 -2.74
C PHE A 33 -7.71 -11.84 -2.07
N GLU A 34 -7.64 -11.82 -0.76
CA GLU A 34 -8.29 -10.84 0.10
C GLU A 34 -7.23 -10.14 0.97
N LEU A 35 -7.42 -8.85 1.22
CA LEU A 35 -6.59 -8.08 2.14
C LEU A 35 -7.43 -7.63 3.33
N TRP A 36 -6.99 -7.97 4.53
CA TRP A 36 -7.68 -7.66 5.78
C TRP A 36 -6.83 -6.68 6.57
N GLU A 37 -7.36 -5.49 6.82
CA GLU A 37 -6.72 -4.44 7.63
C GLU A 37 -7.58 -4.17 8.86
N LYS A 38 -6.94 -4.04 10.02
CA LYS A 38 -7.62 -3.80 11.29
C LYS A 38 -8.24 -2.40 11.34
N ASN A 39 -7.56 -1.41 10.78
CA ASN A 39 -7.95 -0.01 10.84
C ASN A 39 -8.93 0.36 9.72
N PRO A 40 -9.72 1.45 9.87
CA PRO A 40 -10.60 1.94 8.82
C PRO A 40 -9.85 2.58 7.63
N ARG A 41 -8.51 2.56 7.64
CA ARG A 41 -7.64 3.09 6.60
C ARG A 41 -6.54 2.08 6.28
N ILE A 42 -6.17 2.05 5.01
CA ILE A 42 -4.95 1.39 4.55
C ILE A 42 -3.73 2.32 4.70
N GLY A 43 -2.53 1.78 4.49
CA GLY A 43 -1.26 2.52 4.48
C GLY A 43 -0.38 2.25 5.71
N GLY A 44 -0.91 1.73 6.80
CA GLY A 44 -0.13 1.43 8.02
C GLY A 44 0.55 2.70 8.56
N ASN A 45 1.88 2.72 8.58
CA ASN A 45 2.66 3.91 8.99
C ASN A 45 2.66 5.03 7.93
N ALA A 46 2.22 4.79 6.70
CA ALA A 46 2.01 5.85 5.71
C ALA A 46 0.80 6.70 6.09
N VAL A 47 1.08 7.79 6.82
CA VAL A 47 0.07 8.71 7.35
C VAL A 47 0.42 10.13 6.91
N THR A 48 -0.51 10.72 6.17
CA THR A 48 -0.54 12.14 5.85
C THR A 48 -1.62 12.79 6.71
N VAL A 49 -1.31 13.89 7.38
CA VAL A 49 -2.25 14.68 8.17
C VAL A 49 -2.45 16.04 7.53
N GLU A 50 -3.66 16.56 7.60
CA GLU A 50 -3.99 17.89 7.10
C GLU A 50 -3.72 18.94 8.19
N ILE A 51 -2.74 19.83 7.96
CA ILE A 51 -2.40 20.91 8.87
C ILE A 51 -3.15 22.18 8.46
N PRO A 52 -4.05 22.72 9.32
CA PRO A 52 -4.80 23.94 9.01
C PRO A 52 -3.87 25.16 8.95
N GLN A 53 -4.20 26.10 8.06
CA GLN A 53 -3.50 27.38 7.88
C GLN A 53 -4.39 28.56 8.29
N ASP A 54 -3.79 29.72 8.52
CA ASP A 54 -4.51 30.95 8.96
C ASP A 54 -5.50 31.48 7.90
N ASP A 55 -5.25 31.19 6.62
CA ASP A 55 -6.13 31.56 5.50
C ASP A 55 -7.29 30.57 5.27
N GLY A 56 -7.42 29.55 6.13
CA GLY A 56 -8.42 28.49 6.04
C GLY A 56 -8.06 27.34 5.09
N SER A 57 -6.92 27.40 4.40
CA SER A 57 -6.39 26.28 3.62
C SER A 57 -5.84 25.17 4.53
N LYS A 58 -5.50 24.04 3.92
CA LYS A 58 -4.87 22.89 4.60
C LYS A 58 -3.66 22.44 3.82
N ILE A 59 -2.59 22.08 4.53
CA ILE A 59 -1.38 21.53 3.96
C ILE A 59 -1.27 20.06 4.36
N PRO A 60 -1.21 19.11 3.41
CA PRO A 60 -0.96 17.72 3.71
C PRO A 60 0.51 17.55 4.17
N VAL A 61 0.72 16.91 5.31
CA VAL A 61 2.04 16.65 5.89
C VAL A 61 2.17 15.18 6.25
N ASP A 62 3.20 14.52 5.71
CA ASP A 62 3.55 13.16 6.08
C ASP A 62 4.24 13.13 7.45
N ILE A 63 3.72 12.33 8.39
CA ILE A 63 4.19 12.34 9.78
C ILE A 63 5.10 11.15 10.15
N SER A 64 5.29 10.20 9.24
CA SER A 64 6.11 9.01 9.54
C SER A 64 7.03 8.62 8.39
N VAL A 65 6.50 8.06 7.30
CA VAL A 65 7.32 7.67 6.14
C VAL A 65 7.37 8.83 5.16
N THR A 66 8.46 9.61 5.18
CA THR A 66 8.56 10.88 4.46
C THR A 66 9.60 10.87 3.33
N ALA A 67 10.54 9.92 3.34
CA ALA A 67 11.61 9.84 2.36
C ALA A 67 12.04 8.39 2.11
N TYR A 68 12.57 8.15 0.92
CA TYR A 68 13.22 6.89 0.54
C TYR A 68 14.42 7.16 -0.37
N ILE A 69 15.32 6.18 -0.49
CA ILE A 69 16.51 6.26 -1.35
C ILE A 69 16.24 5.46 -2.64
N PRO A 70 16.07 6.10 -3.81
CA PRO A 70 15.66 5.38 -5.03
C PRO A 70 16.58 4.22 -5.43
N THR A 71 17.88 4.34 -5.18
CA THR A 71 18.89 3.30 -5.49
C THR A 71 18.89 2.11 -4.51
N VAL A 72 18.13 2.18 -3.42
CA VAL A 72 17.99 1.11 -2.44
C VAL A 72 16.61 0.46 -2.52
N TYR A 73 15.56 1.25 -2.82
CA TYR A 73 14.17 0.80 -2.78
C TYR A 73 13.57 0.61 -4.18
N HIS A 74 14.13 -0.29 -4.97
CA HIS A 74 13.73 -0.48 -6.38
C HIS A 74 12.25 -0.82 -6.57
N HIS A 75 11.67 -1.68 -5.72
CA HIS A 75 10.24 -2.01 -5.82
C HIS A 75 9.34 -0.84 -5.42
N TYR A 76 9.80 0.04 -4.54
CA TYR A 76 9.06 1.26 -4.19
C TYR A 76 9.06 2.26 -5.35
N VAL A 77 10.19 2.38 -6.06
CA VAL A 77 10.28 3.18 -7.29
C VAL A 77 9.32 2.65 -8.36
N ILE A 78 9.29 1.33 -8.59
CA ILE A 78 8.38 0.73 -9.57
C ILE A 78 6.92 0.96 -9.20
N LEU A 79 6.57 0.90 -7.91
CA LEU A 79 5.20 1.14 -7.45
C LEU A 79 4.73 2.58 -7.68
N LEU A 80 5.64 3.56 -7.62
CA LEU A 80 5.34 4.98 -7.76
C LEU A 80 5.38 5.50 -9.21
N ALA A 81 5.86 4.69 -10.16
CA ALA A 81 5.94 5.03 -11.58
C ALA A 81 4.64 4.73 -12.31
#